data_AF-A0A850UV06-F1
#
_entry.id   AF-A0A850UV06-F1
#
_cell.length_a   1.000
_cell.length_b   1.000
_cell.length_c   1.000
_cell.angle_alpha   90.00
_cell.angle_beta   90.00
_cell.angle_gamma   90.00
#
_symmetry.space_group_name_H-M   'P 1'
#
loop_
_entity.id
_entity.type
_entity.pdbx_description
1 polymer ?
#
loop_
_entity_poly.entity_id
_entity_poly.type
_entity_poly.pdbx_seq_one_letter_code
_entity_poly.pdbx_strand_id
1 'polypeptide(L)' 'SLFAARTGKRIVEMKEFELAKDKIMMGAERKSMVMSEKEKQNTAYHEAGHAIVGRVVPEHDPVYKVSIIPRGR' A
#
# COMPACT_ATOMS: atom_id res chain seq x y z
N SER A 1 11.02 -8.30 -12.33
CA SER A 1 11.06 -8.22 -13.80
C SER A 1 9.77 -7.68 -14.40
N LEU A 2 8.58 -8.19 -14.02
CA LEU A 2 7.30 -7.80 -14.65
C LEU A 2 6.98 -6.29 -14.57
N PHE A 3 7.32 -5.60 -13.47
CA PHE A 3 7.05 -4.16 -13.32
C PHE A 3 7.89 -3.30 -14.27
N ALA A 4 9.19 -3.54 -14.37
CA ALA A 4 10.07 -2.83 -15.32
C ALA A 4 9.66 -3.08 -16.77
N ALA A 5 9.32 -4.33 -17.10
CA ALA A 5 8.86 -4.69 -18.45
C ALA A 5 7.53 -3.99 -18.82
N ARG A 6 6.57 -3.91 -17.88
CA ARG A 6 5.29 -3.22 -18.08
C ARG A 6 5.43 -1.71 -18.27
N THR A 7 6.47 -1.11 -17.70
CA THR A 7 6.77 0.32 -17.86
C THR A 7 7.76 0.58 -19.00
N GLY A 8 8.14 -0.43 -19.78
CA GLY A 8 9.06 -0.31 -20.91
C GLY A 8 10.51 0.03 -20.50
N LYS A 9 10.87 -0.14 -19.23
CA LYS A 9 12.22 0.16 -18.75
C LYS A 9 13.19 -0.94 -19.15
N ARG A 10 14.36 -0.54 -19.67
CA ARG A 10 15.49 -1.44 -19.96
C ARG A 10 16.27 -1.86 -18.71
N ILE A 11 16.21 -1.07 -17.64
CA ILE A 11 16.95 -1.30 -16.39
C ILE A 11 15.96 -1.34 -15.23
N VAL A 12 16.18 -2.25 -14.29
CA VAL A 12 15.40 -2.36 -13.05
C VAL A 12 16.04 -1.45 -12.00
N GLU A 13 15.25 -0.57 -11.41
CA GLU A 13 15.66 0.35 -10.35
C GLU A 13 15.03 -0.06 -9.02
N MET A 14 15.48 0.56 -7.91
CA MET A 14 14.91 0.35 -6.58
C MET A 14 13.39 0.56 -6.53
N LYS A 15 12.85 1.45 -7.37
CA LYS A 15 11.41 1.65 -7.49
C LYS A 15 10.64 0.38 -7.85
N GLU A 16 11.17 -0.43 -8.77
CA GLU A 16 10.52 -1.68 -9.16
C GLU A 16 10.65 -2.76 -8.09
N PHE A 17 11.71 -2.74 -7.29
CA PHE A 17 11.85 -3.60 -6.11
C PHE A 17 10.85 -3.22 -5.01
N GLU A 18 10.68 -1.93 -4.73
CA GLU A 18 9.68 -1.43 -3.78
C GLU A 18 8.26 -1.83 -4.19
N LEU A 19 7.90 -1.67 -5.47
CA LEU A 19 6.59 -2.11 -5.99
C LEU A 19 6.38 -3.63 -5.90
N ALA A 20 7.45 -4.42 -6.11
CA ALA A 20 7.39 -5.86 -5.97
C ALA A 20 7.19 -6.28 -4.50
N LYS A 21 7.93 -5.66 -3.58
CA LYS A 21 7.80 -5.87 -2.14
C LYS A 21 6.39 -5.51 -1.65
N ASP A 22 5.88 -4.33 -2.02
CA ASP A 22 4.51 -3.90 -1.71
C ASP A 22 3.48 -4.92 -2.17
N LYS A 23 3.63 -5.43 -3.40
CA LYS A 23 2.70 -6.42 -3.96
C LYS A 23 2.73 -7.75 -3.20
N ILE A 24 3.90 -8.18 -2.72
CA ILE A 24 4.05 -9.42 -1.96
C ILE A 24 3.49 -9.25 -0.55
N MET A 25 3.81 -8.14 0.13
CA MET A 25 3.42 -7.91 1.52
C MET A 25 1.94 -7.52 1.67
N MET A 26 1.43 -6.66 0.79
CA MET A 26 0.09 -6.07 0.92
C MET A 26 -0.90 -6.56 -0.16
N GLY A 27 -0.43 -7.33 -1.15
CA GLY A 27 -1.24 -7.76 -2.28
C GLY A 27 -1.29 -6.78 -3.44
N ALA A 28 -1.91 -7.23 -4.54
CA ALA A 28 -2.05 -6.44 -5.76
C ALA A 28 -3.07 -5.30 -5.58
N GLU A 29 -2.70 -4.12 -6.07
CA GLU A 29 -3.56 -2.92 -6.08
C GLU A 29 -4.75 -3.06 -7.03
N ARG A 30 -5.94 -2.66 -6.57
CA ARG A 30 -7.17 -2.64 -7.36
C ARG A 30 -7.47 -1.24 -7.92
N LYS A 31 -6.89 -0.95 -9.07
CA LYS A 31 -7.04 0.36 -9.73
C LYS A 31 -8.44 0.66 -10.26
N SER A 32 -9.27 -0.36 -10.48
CA SER A 32 -10.62 -0.22 -11.01
C SER A 32 -11.70 -0.06 -9.93
N MET A 33 -11.34 -0.21 -8.66
CA MET A 33 -12.29 -0.04 -7.57
C MET A 33 -12.48 1.45 -7.31
N VAL A 34 -13.68 1.94 -7.63
CA VAL A 34 -14.05 3.33 -7.38
C VAL A 34 -14.71 3.42 -6.01
N MET A 35 -14.08 4.14 -5.09
CA MET A 35 -14.66 4.48 -3.80
C MET A 35 -15.21 5.91 -3.88
N SER A 36 -16.38 6.15 -3.27
CA SER A 36 -16.87 7.51 -3.06
C SER A 36 -15.95 8.29 -2.11
N GLU A 37 -16.00 9.62 -2.17
CA GLU A 37 -15.18 10.47 -1.28
C GLU A 37 -15.48 10.21 0.20
N LYS A 38 -16.75 9.93 0.54
CA LYS A 38 -17.15 9.56 1.89
C LYS A 38 -16.51 8.25 2.35
N GLU A 39 -16.50 7.23 1.49
CA GLU A 39 -15.84 5.95 1.80
C GLU A 39 -14.34 6.12 1.95
N LYS A 40 -13.68 6.87 1.05
CA LYS A 40 -12.24 7.17 1.16
C LYS A 40 -11.91 7.86 2.48
N GLN A 41 -12.73 8.84 2.89
CA GLN A 41 -12.53 9.57 4.14
C GLN A 41 -12.69 8.65 5.36
N ASN A 42 -13.72 7.79 5.36
CA ASN A 42 -13.92 6.81 6.43
C ASN A 42 -12.76 5.82 6.52
N THR A 43 -12.31 5.27 5.39
CA THR A 43 -11.14 4.38 5.35
C THR A 43 -9.87 5.10 5.80
N ALA A 44 -9.69 6.36 5.41
CA ALA A 44 -8.55 7.17 5.88
C ALA A 44 -8.52 7.32 7.40
N TYR A 45 -9.66 7.61 8.03
CA TYR A 45 -9.73 7.68 9.49
C TYR A 45 -9.49 6.33 10.16
N HIS A 46 -10.02 5.25 9.59
CA HIS A 46 -9.80 3.89 10.11
C HIS A 46 -8.32 3.51 10.11
N GLU A 47 -7.67 3.64 8.95
CA GLU A 47 -6.25 3.32 8.79
C GLU A 47 -5.34 4.26 9.60
N ALA A 48 -5.71 5.54 9.74
CA ALA A 48 -5.00 6.48 10.60
C ALA A 48 -5.05 6.06 12.07
N GLY A 49 -6.18 5.51 12.53
CA GLY A 49 -6.31 4.95 13.88
C GLY A 49 -5.29 3.82 14.12
N HIS A 50 -5.22 2.86 13.21
CA HIS A 50 -4.23 1.77 13.27
C HIS A 50 -2.80 2.29 13.23
N ALA A 51 -2.51 3.27 12.37
CA ALA A 51 -1.19 3.86 12.25
C ALA A 51 -0.74 4.57 13.53
N ILE A 52 -1.63 5.34 14.16
CA ILE A 52 -1.34 6.07 15.39
C ILE A 52 -1.10 5.10 16.54
N VAL A 53 -2.00 4.12 16.73
CA VAL A 53 -1.87 3.13 17.81
C VAL A 53 -0.60 2.30 17.63
N GLY A 54 -0.36 1.76 16.44
CA GLY A 54 0.84 0.98 16.15
C GLY A 54 2.14 1.76 16.26
N ARG A 55 2.10 3.09 16.24
CA ARG A 55 3.28 3.94 16.43
C ARG A 55 3.53 4.34 17.89
N VAL A 56 2.47 4.48 18.68
CA VAL A 56 2.54 5.00 20.06
C VAL A 56 2.70 3.88 21.09
N VAL A 57 2.19 2.67 20.81
CA VAL A 57 2.29 1.52 21.71
C VAL A 57 3.67 0.86 21.60
N PRO A 58 4.48 0.80 22.67
CA PRO A 58 5.88 0.34 22.61
C PRO A 58 6.06 -1.14 22.20
N GLU A 59 5.06 -1.97 22.47
CA GLU A 59 5.10 -3.43 22.23
C GLU A 59 4.51 -3.82 20.87
N HIS A 60 4.07 -2.85 20.06
CA HIS A 60 3.50 -3.13 18.75
C HIS A 60 4.60 -3.18 17.68
N ASP A 61 4.46 -4.09 16.72
CA ASP A 61 5.34 -4.15 15.55
C ASP A 61 5.36 -2.80 14.80
N PRO A 62 6.53 -2.34 14.33
CA PRO A 62 6.66 -1.04 13.70
C PRO A 62 5.84 -0.96 12.41
N VAL A 63 4.99 0.07 12.34
CA VAL A 63 4.19 0.38 11.15
C VAL A 63 5.12 0.73 9.98
N TYR A 64 5.20 -0.15 8.99
CA TYR A 64 6.06 0.04 7.82
C TYR A 64 5.42 0.93 6.74
N LYS A 65 4.14 0.67 6.42
CA LYS A 65 3.41 1.39 5.36
C LYS A 65 1.91 1.25 5.57
N VAL A 66 1.19 2.36 5.44
CA VAL A 66 -0.27 2.44 5.56
C VAL A 66 -0.82 3.07 4.29
N SER A 67 -1.95 2.57 3.79
CA SER A 67 -2.57 3.05 2.55
C SER A 67 -4.07 2.83 2.57
N ILE A 68 -4.82 3.80 2.06
CA ILE A 68 -6.27 3.68 1.82
C ILE A 68 -6.59 3.06 0.45
N ILE A 69 -5.56 2.76 -0.34
CA ILE A 69 -5.75 2.21 -1.68
C ILE A 69 -6.10 0.73 -1.55
N PRO A 70 -7.22 0.28 -2.14
CA PRO A 70 -7.66 -1.11 -2.00
C PRO A 70 -6.65 -2.07 -2.64
N ARG A 71 -6.26 -3.09 -1.88
CA ARG A 71 -5.38 -4.19 -2.28
C ARG A 71 -6.01 -5.53 -1.89
N GLY A 72 -5.70 -6.60 -2.62
CA GLY A 72 -6.15 -7.95 -2.26
C GLY A 72 -7.47 -8.43 -2.91
N ARG A 73 -8.08 -9.49 -2.36
CA ARG A 73 -9.33 -10.09 -2.85
C ARG A 73 -10.55 -9.42 -2.23
#